data_AF-A0AAN7WS39-F1
#
_entry.id   AF-A0AAN7WS39-F1
#
_cell.length_a   1.000
_cell.length_b   1.000
_cell.length_c   1.000
_cell.angle_alpha   90.00
_cell.angle_beta   90.00
_cell.angle_gamma   90.00
#
_symmetry.space_group_name_H-M   'P 1'
#
loop_
_entity.id
_entity.type
_entity.pdbx_description
1 polymer ?
#
loop_
_entity_poly.entity_id
_entity_poly.type
_entity_poly.pdbx_seq_one_letter_code
_entity_poly.pdbx_strand_id
1 'polypeptide(L)'
;MLPIIDLDQISGETELLPIVKQILSNYDTFLLKNYANFKSLQRLINNLKSSNQITNGLKPFDNNDFTGLIPIYKDNESNDTDSDNNPSLWVEQYVNDSNINPSVPKNVNCQRIMNHLWSIGQFFTEVAIHCFDKNPADVDIELSSMLTRYVGSTDSNNDQYYIDDIIDNNNSYDWISVNSSGLLLMFPLATGIKIKPATSSVEDNVWITINEPDCLLVHTAASLQKLSNGLHTTTPIQINPGLCPIYLTTYKPFSDPIAMKDFIQEQIQQYPYIGSKFYVREANKLKLSKEVKDLIKLFNSCETILSLYSIQKPVNGEGNPSITKYILPQLNRMVQGNKITIQTFLKMMTLWPHCYELDYSLVDEDDLVIVVPKRNNLISMVNESRKLTFYKNAMKWLEDHDSDDTGNIIAEIPVFQLRKRQIPVQDTTTNPLMQRKLAVPFKKGKYLNNSMNNNNNNTHDSKLSYFKFKEKPFDTQENLLQRIKMKENSALWERDKQDKIYDKFLTTKTRQVLNILKSLHVAEPYTVTMLTTMIVDSLYDGNNPIGLKEAETILDRLVEQRSDIKLLNTTDGLKVYRWEKPL
;
A
#
# COMPACT_ATOMS: atom_id res chain seq x y z
N MET A 1 -21.37 -5.22 -27.48
CA MET A 1 -22.85 -5.14 -27.56
C MET A 1 -23.42 -6.25 -26.70
N LEU A 2 -24.48 -5.95 -25.94
CA LEU A 2 -25.17 -6.92 -25.09
C LEU A 2 -26.23 -7.68 -25.91
N PRO A 3 -26.41 -8.99 -25.68
CA PRO A 3 -27.50 -9.73 -26.28
C PRO A 3 -28.85 -9.26 -25.73
N ILE A 4 -29.82 -9.09 -26.64
CA ILE A 4 -31.19 -8.68 -26.33
C ILE A 4 -32.12 -9.81 -26.76
N ILE A 5 -32.96 -10.28 -25.84
CA ILE A 5 -34.02 -11.24 -26.08
C ILE A 5 -35.34 -10.46 -26.17
N ASP A 6 -35.96 -10.49 -27.35
CA ASP A 6 -37.28 -9.89 -27.58
C ASP A 6 -38.37 -10.95 -27.36
N LEU A 7 -39.17 -10.78 -26.31
CA LEU A 7 -40.20 -11.74 -25.93
C LEU A 7 -41.40 -11.75 -26.91
N ASP A 8 -41.60 -10.71 -27.72
CA ASP A 8 -42.67 -10.69 -28.73
C ASP A 8 -42.35 -11.61 -29.93
N GLN A 9 -41.06 -11.94 -30.15
CA GLN A 9 -40.60 -12.76 -31.27
C GLN A 9 -40.51 -14.25 -30.92
N ILE A 10 -40.57 -14.62 -29.65
CA ILE A 10 -40.36 -15.98 -29.16
C ILE A 10 -41.71 -16.55 -28.72
N SER A 11 -42.14 -17.63 -29.36
CA SER A 11 -43.50 -18.15 -29.22
C SER A 11 -43.65 -19.22 -28.12
N GLY A 12 -42.55 -19.77 -27.60
CA GLY A 12 -42.56 -20.75 -26.51
C GLY A 12 -41.20 -21.07 -25.88
N GLU A 13 -41.23 -21.83 -24.78
CA GLU A 13 -40.05 -22.21 -23.98
C GLU A 13 -39.02 -23.05 -24.75
N THR A 14 -39.49 -23.89 -25.67
CA THR A 14 -38.65 -24.74 -26.52
C THR A 14 -37.77 -23.94 -27.49
N GLU A 15 -38.23 -22.75 -27.90
CA GLU A 15 -37.46 -21.81 -28.74
C GLU A 15 -36.48 -20.97 -27.91
N LEU A 16 -36.84 -20.67 -26.66
CA LEU A 16 -36.04 -19.85 -25.76
C LEU A 16 -34.77 -20.58 -25.28
N LEU A 17 -34.88 -21.86 -24.95
CA LEU A 17 -33.78 -22.66 -24.40
C LEU A 17 -32.51 -22.65 -25.26
N PRO A 18 -32.54 -22.92 -26.60
CA PRO A 18 -31.33 -22.88 -27.41
C PRO A 18 -30.73 -21.47 -27.52
N ILE A 19 -31.57 -20.43 -27.54
CA ILE A 19 -31.12 -19.02 -27.59
C ILE A 19 -30.39 -18.66 -26.30
N VAL A 20 -31.00 -18.96 -25.15
CA VAL A 20 -30.42 -18.72 -23.83
C VAL A 20 -29.11 -19.51 -23.68
N LYS A 21 -29.07 -20.77 -24.12
CA LYS A 21 -27.83 -21.56 -24.11
C LYS A 21 -26.71 -20.94 -24.92
N GLN A 22 -27.02 -20.41 -26.11
CA GLN A 22 -26.03 -19.73 -26.96
C GLN A 22 -25.53 -18.44 -26.31
N ILE A 23 -26.43 -17.68 -25.68
CA ILE A 23 -26.10 -16.47 -24.92
C ILE A 23 -25.19 -16.84 -23.74
N LEU A 24 -25.61 -17.76 -22.87
CA LEU A 24 -24.89 -18.15 -21.66
C LEU A 24 -23.51 -18.76 -21.93
N SER A 25 -23.30 -19.33 -23.12
CA SER A 25 -21.99 -19.85 -23.53
C SER A 25 -20.96 -18.75 -23.81
N ASN A 26 -21.42 -17.55 -24.24
CA ASN A 26 -20.55 -16.46 -24.67
C ASN A 26 -20.65 -15.21 -23.79
N TYR A 27 -21.77 -15.03 -23.10
CA TYR A 27 -22.11 -13.86 -22.29
C TYR A 27 -22.70 -14.31 -20.95
N ASP A 28 -22.54 -13.46 -19.94
CA ASP A 28 -23.14 -13.63 -18.60
C ASP A 28 -24.35 -12.74 -18.36
N THR A 29 -24.55 -11.76 -19.23
CA THR A 29 -25.56 -10.73 -19.09
C THR A 29 -26.36 -10.59 -20.37
N PHE A 30 -27.68 -10.53 -20.25
CA PHE A 30 -28.58 -10.28 -21.37
C PHE A 30 -29.75 -9.38 -20.96
N LEU A 31 -30.32 -8.71 -21.96
CA LEU A 31 -31.45 -7.81 -21.79
C LEU A 31 -32.73 -8.50 -22.26
N LEU A 32 -33.82 -8.32 -21.50
CA LEU A 32 -35.16 -8.77 -21.84
C LEU A 32 -36.00 -7.57 -22.27
N LYS A 33 -36.49 -7.61 -23.51
CA LYS A 33 -37.35 -6.58 -24.10
C LYS A 33 -38.79 -7.08 -24.20
N ASN A 34 -39.74 -6.14 -24.17
CA ASN A 34 -41.17 -6.38 -24.35
C ASN A 34 -41.80 -7.34 -23.32
N TYR A 35 -41.40 -7.22 -22.06
CA TYR A 35 -42.08 -7.95 -20.99
C TYR A 35 -43.52 -7.41 -20.78
N ALA A 36 -44.51 -8.31 -20.78
CA ALA A 36 -45.93 -7.95 -20.74
C ALA A 36 -46.31 -7.01 -19.57
N ASN A 37 -45.73 -7.20 -18.37
CA ASN A 37 -46.02 -6.37 -17.20
C ASN A 37 -45.00 -5.23 -16.98
N PHE A 38 -44.19 -4.89 -17.97
CA PHE A 38 -43.12 -3.90 -17.83
C PHE A 38 -43.63 -2.52 -17.37
N LYS A 39 -44.71 -2.01 -17.99
CA LYS A 39 -45.32 -0.73 -17.59
C LYS A 39 -45.83 -0.72 -16.15
N SER A 40 -46.36 -1.84 -15.68
CA SER A 40 -46.83 -2.00 -14.30
C SER A 40 -45.63 -1.99 -13.33
N LEU A 41 -44.56 -2.69 -13.68
CA LEU A 41 -43.31 -2.72 -12.91
C LEU A 41 -42.66 -1.35 -12.82
N GLN A 42 -42.58 -0.62 -13.94
CA GLN A 42 -42.04 0.74 -13.98
C GLN A 42 -42.84 1.72 -13.11
N ARG A 43 -44.18 1.61 -13.11
CA ARG A 43 -45.04 2.39 -12.21
C ARG A 43 -44.77 2.08 -10.73
N LEU A 44 -44.60 0.80 -10.37
CA LEU A 44 -44.29 0.42 -8.99
C LEU A 44 -42.94 0.98 -8.54
N ILE A 45 -41.93 0.98 -9.40
CA ILE A 45 -40.60 1.53 -9.09
C ILE A 45 -40.67 3.05 -8.96
N ASN A 46 -41.37 3.73 -9.86
CA ASN A 46 -41.55 5.18 -9.78
C ASN A 46 -42.30 5.58 -8.50
N ASN A 47 -43.29 4.79 -8.07
CA ASN A 47 -43.97 4.99 -6.79
C ASN A 47 -42.99 4.84 -5.62
N LEU A 48 -42.09 3.85 -5.66
CA LEU A 48 -41.07 3.67 -4.62
C LEU A 48 -40.04 4.81 -4.56
N LYS A 49 -39.66 5.38 -5.72
CA LYS A 49 -38.78 6.55 -5.83
C LYS A 49 -39.46 7.83 -5.36
N SER A 50 -40.76 7.96 -5.59
CA SER A 50 -41.53 9.13 -5.17
C SER A 50 -41.88 9.10 -3.69
N SER A 51 -42.09 7.89 -3.14
CA SER A 51 -42.47 7.77 -1.74
C SER A 51 -41.33 8.02 -0.77
N ASN A 52 -40.05 7.80 -1.15
CA ASN A 52 -38.80 7.93 -0.36
C ASN A 52 -38.86 7.61 1.14
N GLN A 53 -39.91 6.93 1.57
CA GLN A 53 -40.12 6.49 2.93
C GLN A 53 -39.29 5.22 3.08
N ILE A 54 -38.23 5.32 3.87
CA ILE A 54 -37.75 4.20 4.67
C ILE A 54 -39.00 3.64 5.34
N THR A 55 -39.29 2.37 5.12
CA THR A 55 -40.57 1.81 5.55
C THR A 55 -40.68 1.93 7.08
N ASN A 56 -41.50 2.87 7.59
CA ASN A 56 -41.65 3.14 9.01
C ASN A 56 -41.96 1.83 9.77
N GLY A 57 -41.06 1.41 10.67
CA GLY A 57 -41.21 0.18 11.46
C GLY A 57 -40.59 -1.10 10.87
N LEU A 58 -39.65 -1.00 9.94
CA LEU A 58 -38.72 -2.09 9.62
C LEU A 58 -37.80 -2.36 10.81
N LYS A 59 -37.59 -3.65 11.12
CA LYS A 59 -36.64 -4.05 12.15
C LYS A 59 -35.22 -3.72 11.67
N PRO A 60 -34.30 -3.31 12.56
CA PRO A 60 -32.88 -3.32 12.24
C PRO A 60 -32.47 -4.72 11.78
N PHE A 61 -31.46 -4.81 10.90
CA PHE A 61 -30.97 -6.06 10.34
C PHE A 61 -30.87 -7.17 11.40
N ASP A 62 -31.65 -8.24 11.20
CA ASP A 62 -31.69 -9.39 12.12
C ASP A 62 -30.71 -10.46 11.67
N ASN A 63 -29.97 -11.03 12.63
CA ASN A 63 -28.95 -12.04 12.40
C ASN A 63 -29.53 -13.38 11.94
N ASN A 64 -30.77 -13.69 12.36
CA ASN A 64 -31.36 -14.99 12.09
C ASN A 64 -31.97 -15.09 10.69
N ASP A 65 -32.55 -13.99 10.19
CA ASP A 65 -33.32 -14.00 8.95
C ASP A 65 -32.60 -13.26 7.79
N PHE A 66 -31.44 -12.62 8.05
CA PHE A 66 -30.71 -11.78 7.08
C PHE A 66 -31.60 -10.71 6.40
N THR A 67 -32.66 -10.29 7.09
CA THR A 67 -33.63 -9.31 6.60
C THR A 67 -33.59 -8.06 7.45
N GLY A 68 -33.80 -6.92 6.80
CA GLY A 68 -33.94 -5.63 7.48
C GLY A 68 -33.24 -4.48 6.77
N LEU A 69 -33.05 -3.41 7.53
CA LEU A 69 -32.40 -2.18 7.09
C LEU A 69 -30.92 -2.19 7.46
N ILE A 70 -30.07 -1.96 6.48
CA ILE A 70 -28.62 -1.85 6.62
C ILE A 70 -28.21 -0.41 6.28
N PRO A 71 -27.63 0.35 7.23
CA PRO A 71 -27.08 1.65 6.93
C PRO A 71 -25.76 1.53 6.15
N ILE A 72 -25.60 2.30 5.08
CA ILE A 72 -24.31 2.46 4.40
C ILE A 72 -23.72 3.80 4.81
N TYR A 73 -22.62 3.75 5.55
CA TYR A 73 -21.83 4.92 5.92
C TYR A 73 -20.82 5.23 4.80
N LYS A 74 -20.61 6.50 4.48
CA LYS A 74 -19.52 6.91 3.57
C LYS A 74 -18.20 6.84 4.34
N ASP A 75 -17.16 6.25 3.75
CA ASP A 75 -15.84 6.00 4.37
C ASP A 75 -15.02 7.27 4.74
N ASN A 76 -15.59 8.47 4.66
CA ASN A 76 -14.87 9.74 4.87
C ASN A 76 -15.30 10.55 6.10
N GLU A 77 -16.24 10.08 6.92
CA GLU A 77 -16.65 10.77 8.16
C GLU A 77 -16.32 9.95 9.41
N SER A 78 -15.03 9.73 9.61
CA SER A 78 -14.51 9.35 10.92
C SER A 78 -13.65 10.51 11.42
N ASN A 79 -14.19 11.33 12.34
CA ASN A 79 -13.48 11.86 13.53
C ASN A 79 -14.19 13.02 14.27
N ASP A 80 -15.44 13.38 13.98
CA ASP A 80 -16.18 14.30 14.86
C ASP A 80 -17.31 13.55 15.58
N THR A 81 -17.18 13.49 16.91
CA THR A 81 -18.08 12.77 17.82
C THR A 81 -19.33 13.57 18.20
N ASP A 82 -19.67 14.66 17.50
CA ASP A 82 -20.82 15.49 17.86
C ASP A 82 -21.58 15.97 16.61
N SER A 83 -22.88 15.63 16.58
CA SER A 83 -23.96 16.01 15.63
C SER A 83 -24.07 15.30 14.27
N ASP A 84 -25.18 14.56 14.11
CA ASP A 84 -25.85 14.14 12.86
C ASP A 84 -25.20 13.09 11.95
N ASN A 85 -24.77 11.95 12.52
CA ASN A 85 -24.50 10.72 11.76
C ASN A 85 -25.80 10.01 11.28
N ASN A 86 -26.62 10.70 10.48
CA ASN A 86 -27.69 10.03 9.73
C ASN A 86 -27.07 9.41 8.47
N PRO A 87 -27.14 8.08 8.27
CA PRO A 87 -26.60 7.45 7.08
C PRO A 87 -27.37 7.95 5.85
N SER A 88 -26.63 8.51 4.89
CA SER A 88 -27.20 9.07 3.66
C SER A 88 -27.86 8.03 2.75
N LEU A 89 -27.57 6.74 2.96
CA LEU A 89 -28.05 5.63 2.14
C LEU A 89 -28.40 4.43 3.03
N TRP A 90 -29.54 3.82 2.74
CA TRP A 90 -30.03 2.62 3.40
C TRP A 90 -30.21 1.50 2.38
N VAL A 91 -29.96 0.27 2.80
CA VAL A 91 -30.31 -0.93 2.03
C VAL A 91 -31.43 -1.66 2.76
N GLU A 92 -32.54 -1.86 2.07
CA GLU A 92 -33.62 -2.74 2.48
C GLU A 92 -33.39 -4.12 1.83
N GLN A 93 -33.25 -5.16 2.65
CA GLN A 93 -33.04 -6.53 2.19
C GLN A 93 -34.12 -7.46 2.75
N TYR A 94 -34.67 -8.29 1.86
CA TYR A 94 -35.64 -9.33 2.19
C TYR A 94 -35.16 -10.66 1.62
N VAL A 95 -35.03 -11.66 2.47
CA VAL A 95 -34.62 -13.02 2.12
C VAL A 95 -35.82 -13.93 2.38
N ASN A 96 -36.23 -14.66 1.35
CA ASN A 96 -37.27 -15.67 1.43
C ASN A 96 -36.65 -17.02 1.13
N ASP A 97 -36.76 -17.92 2.10
CA ASP A 97 -36.47 -19.34 1.90
C ASP A 97 -37.78 -20.12 1.78
N SER A 98 -37.78 -21.23 1.04
CA SER A 98 -38.93 -22.13 0.94
C SER A 98 -39.23 -22.85 2.26
N ASN A 99 -38.21 -23.03 3.12
CA ASN A 99 -38.29 -23.84 4.34
C ASN A 99 -38.41 -23.03 5.64
N ILE A 100 -38.24 -21.71 5.58
CA ILE A 100 -38.33 -20.79 6.72
C ILE A 100 -39.51 -19.84 6.46
N ASN A 101 -40.25 -19.44 7.50
CA ASN A 101 -41.36 -18.49 7.38
C ASN A 101 -40.95 -17.31 6.48
N PRO A 102 -41.58 -17.11 5.31
CA PRO A 102 -41.13 -16.11 4.36
C PRO A 102 -41.25 -14.73 4.99
N SER A 103 -40.16 -13.97 5.00
CA SER A 103 -40.14 -12.60 5.51
C SER A 103 -40.76 -11.69 4.45
N VAL A 104 -42.10 -11.64 4.44
CA VAL A 104 -42.84 -10.88 3.44
C VAL A 104 -42.53 -9.39 3.59
N PRO A 105 -42.12 -8.69 2.52
CA PRO A 105 -41.86 -7.26 2.59
C PRO A 105 -43.13 -6.51 3.00
N LYS A 106 -43.03 -5.70 4.07
CA LYS A 106 -44.15 -4.89 4.58
C LYS A 106 -44.65 -3.86 3.56
N ASN A 107 -43.78 -3.41 2.67
CA ASN A 107 -44.15 -2.47 1.60
C ASN A 107 -44.85 -3.22 0.46
N VAL A 108 -46.13 -2.89 0.24
CA VAL A 108 -46.98 -3.49 -0.80
C VAL A 108 -46.35 -3.36 -2.20
N ASN A 109 -45.65 -2.26 -2.49
CA ASN A 109 -44.99 -2.07 -3.77
C ASN A 109 -43.78 -3.01 -3.93
N CYS A 110 -42.97 -3.16 -2.88
CA CYS A 110 -41.85 -4.12 -2.88
C CYS A 110 -42.36 -5.56 -3.02
N GLN A 111 -43.46 -5.90 -2.35
CA GLN A 111 -44.09 -7.22 -2.49
C GLN A 111 -44.55 -7.52 -3.92
N ARG A 112 -45.20 -6.55 -4.57
CA ARG A 112 -45.64 -6.70 -5.97
C ARG A 112 -44.46 -6.81 -6.93
N ILE A 113 -43.41 -6.00 -6.74
CA ILE A 113 -42.18 -6.09 -7.53
C ILE A 113 -41.53 -7.46 -7.33
N MET A 114 -41.44 -7.93 -6.08
CA MET A 114 -40.90 -9.25 -5.75
C MET A 114 -41.66 -10.35 -6.46
N ASN A 115 -43.00 -10.35 -6.41
CA ASN A 115 -43.81 -11.37 -7.07
C ASN A 115 -43.62 -11.37 -8.60
N HIS A 116 -43.60 -10.18 -9.22
CA HIS A 116 -43.36 -10.07 -10.66
C HIS A 116 -41.96 -10.58 -11.04
N LEU A 117 -40.92 -10.12 -10.35
CA LEU A 117 -39.55 -10.56 -10.59
C LEU A 117 -39.36 -12.04 -10.27
N TRP A 118 -40.00 -12.56 -9.23
CA TRP A 118 -39.91 -13.96 -8.83
C TRP A 118 -40.44 -14.89 -9.92
N SER A 119 -41.62 -14.60 -10.48
CA SER A 119 -42.20 -15.41 -11.55
C SER A 119 -41.28 -15.52 -12.79
N ILE A 120 -40.63 -14.40 -13.15
CA ILE A 120 -39.67 -14.36 -14.26
C ILE A 120 -38.38 -15.08 -13.85
N GLY A 121 -37.92 -14.85 -12.63
CA GLY A 121 -36.68 -15.41 -12.09
C GLY A 121 -36.69 -16.90 -12.00
N GLN A 122 -37.78 -17.47 -11.49
CA GLN A 122 -37.97 -18.90 -11.42
C GLN A 122 -37.88 -19.50 -12.84
N PHE A 123 -38.66 -18.98 -13.78
CA PHE A 123 -38.67 -19.44 -15.17
C PHE A 123 -37.28 -19.37 -15.83
N PHE A 124 -36.59 -18.22 -15.75
CA PHE A 124 -35.25 -18.12 -16.34
C PHE A 124 -34.19 -18.93 -15.59
N THR A 125 -34.35 -19.17 -14.29
CA THR A 125 -33.45 -20.03 -13.51
C THR A 125 -33.60 -21.48 -13.94
N GLU A 126 -34.84 -21.96 -14.10
CA GLU A 126 -35.15 -23.29 -14.62
C GLU A 126 -34.57 -23.45 -16.03
N VAL A 127 -34.85 -22.52 -16.94
CA VAL A 127 -34.29 -22.54 -18.31
C VAL A 127 -32.75 -22.55 -18.28
N ALA A 128 -32.12 -21.72 -17.44
CA ALA A 128 -30.67 -21.67 -17.31
C ALA A 128 -30.08 -22.99 -16.80
N ILE A 129 -30.73 -23.67 -15.86
CA ILE A 129 -30.30 -24.97 -15.35
C ILE A 129 -30.47 -26.05 -16.44
N HIS A 130 -31.62 -26.06 -17.13
CA HIS A 130 -31.89 -26.99 -18.22
C HIS A 130 -30.93 -26.81 -19.42
N CYS A 131 -30.32 -25.64 -19.60
CA CYS A 131 -29.29 -25.44 -20.62
C CYS A 131 -28.03 -26.30 -20.38
N PHE A 132 -27.71 -26.60 -19.11
CA PHE A 132 -26.49 -27.29 -18.71
C PHE A 132 -26.72 -28.73 -18.22
N ASP A 133 -27.91 -29.04 -17.70
CA ASP A 133 -28.23 -30.40 -17.28
C ASP A 133 -28.46 -31.32 -18.50
N LYS A 134 -27.89 -32.53 -18.43
CA LYS A 134 -28.06 -33.55 -19.47
C LYS A 134 -29.28 -34.44 -19.23
N ASN A 135 -29.81 -34.43 -18.00
CA ASN A 135 -31.02 -35.16 -17.63
C ASN A 135 -32.02 -34.19 -17.00
N PRO A 136 -33.00 -33.67 -17.76
CA PRO A 136 -34.08 -32.90 -17.18
C PRO A 136 -35.03 -33.89 -16.48
N ALA A 137 -34.75 -34.19 -15.22
CA ALA A 137 -35.82 -34.70 -14.37
C ALA A 137 -36.62 -33.48 -13.92
N ASP A 138 -37.92 -33.47 -14.24
CA ASP A 138 -38.94 -32.52 -13.76
C ASP A 138 -39.03 -32.56 -12.23
N VAL A 139 -38.01 -32.06 -11.56
CA VAL A 139 -38.02 -31.82 -10.12
C VAL A 139 -38.24 -30.34 -9.99
N ASP A 140 -39.42 -29.95 -9.49
CA ASP A 140 -39.68 -28.58 -9.03
C ASP A 140 -38.48 -28.12 -8.21
N ILE A 141 -37.68 -27.22 -8.77
CA ILE A 141 -36.46 -26.79 -8.12
C ILE A 141 -36.91 -25.84 -7.01
N GLU A 142 -36.82 -26.28 -5.76
CA GLU A 142 -37.00 -25.38 -4.63
C GLU A 142 -35.93 -24.29 -4.71
N LEU A 143 -36.36 -23.04 -4.84
CA LEU A 143 -35.48 -21.88 -4.95
C LEU A 143 -35.72 -20.95 -3.77
N SER A 144 -34.64 -20.30 -3.31
CA SER A 144 -34.72 -19.18 -2.36
C SER A 144 -34.51 -17.87 -3.10
N SER A 145 -35.00 -16.75 -2.55
CA SER A 145 -34.81 -15.42 -3.14
C SER A 145 -34.31 -14.39 -2.16
N MET A 146 -33.58 -13.41 -2.68
CA MET A 146 -33.22 -12.19 -1.97
C MET A 146 -33.57 -10.96 -2.80
N LEU A 147 -34.45 -10.12 -2.26
CA LEU A 147 -34.74 -8.81 -2.81
C LEU A 147 -33.88 -7.76 -2.09
N THR A 148 -33.12 -6.98 -2.85
CA THR A 148 -32.32 -5.88 -2.32
C THR A 148 -32.77 -4.57 -2.97
N ARG A 149 -33.00 -3.55 -2.14
CA ARG A 149 -33.37 -2.20 -2.55
C ARG A 149 -32.42 -1.20 -1.89
N TYR A 150 -31.86 -0.31 -2.69
CA TYR A 150 -31.14 0.86 -2.19
C TYR A 150 -32.13 2.03 -2.05
N VAL A 151 -32.08 2.70 -0.90
CA VAL A 151 -32.92 3.85 -0.55
C VAL A 151 -31.99 5.02 -0.22
N GLY A 152 -31.92 6.00 -1.12
CA GLY A 152 -31.22 7.26 -0.87
C GLY A 152 -32.07 8.17 0.02
N SER A 153 -31.45 8.79 1.01
CA SER A 153 -32.05 9.88 1.77
C SER A 153 -31.95 11.16 0.94
N THR A 154 -32.96 11.45 0.11
CA THR A 154 -33.12 12.81 -0.38
C THR A 154 -33.85 13.57 0.72
N ASP A 155 -33.16 14.48 1.42
CA ASP A 155 -33.83 15.47 2.26
C ASP A 155 -34.81 16.25 1.40
N SER A 156 -36.08 15.86 1.49
CA SER A 156 -37.20 16.37 0.71
C SER A 156 -37.65 17.71 1.26
N ASN A 157 -36.76 18.70 1.29
CA ASN A 157 -37.08 20.08 1.66
C ASN A 157 -36.58 21.14 0.66
N ASN A 158 -35.96 20.75 -0.45
CA ASN A 158 -35.52 21.70 -1.48
C ASN A 158 -36.11 21.36 -2.86
N ASP A 159 -37.43 21.47 -2.99
CA ASP A 159 -38.14 21.54 -4.27
C ASP A 159 -37.91 22.90 -4.96
N GLN A 160 -36.65 23.22 -5.28
CA GLN A 160 -36.32 24.44 -6.05
C GLN A 160 -34.93 24.46 -6.70
N TYR A 161 -34.33 23.29 -7.01
CA TYR A 161 -33.13 23.25 -7.85
C TYR A 161 -33.47 22.92 -9.31
N TYR A 162 -32.89 23.72 -10.19
CA TYR A 162 -33.03 23.64 -11.64
C TYR A 162 -32.64 22.25 -12.15
N ILE A 163 -33.33 21.79 -13.20
CA ILE A 163 -33.22 20.46 -13.81
C ILE A 163 -31.78 20.11 -14.25
N ASP A 164 -30.93 21.12 -14.47
CA ASP A 164 -29.54 20.93 -14.90
C ASP A 164 -28.58 20.51 -13.75
N ASP A 165 -28.89 20.78 -12.47
CA ASP A 165 -28.03 20.42 -11.33
C ASP A 165 -28.31 19.00 -10.77
N ILE A 166 -29.39 18.34 -11.22
CA ILE A 166 -29.75 16.97 -10.79
C ILE A 166 -28.81 15.93 -11.40
N ILE A 167 -28.17 16.25 -12.53
CA ILE A 167 -27.26 15.34 -13.23
C ILE A 167 -25.92 15.22 -12.48
N ASP A 168 -25.47 16.29 -11.83
CA ASP A 168 -24.18 16.31 -11.12
C ASP A 168 -24.27 15.73 -9.69
N ASN A 169 -25.41 15.85 -9.00
CA ASN A 169 -25.58 15.26 -7.66
C ASN A 169 -25.81 13.74 -7.65
N ASN A 170 -26.28 13.15 -8.76
CA ASN A 170 -26.47 11.70 -8.92
C ASN A 170 -25.16 10.91 -9.11
N ASN A 171 -24.03 11.59 -9.27
CA ASN A 171 -22.67 11.02 -9.34
C ASN A 171 -21.90 11.11 -8.01
N SER A 172 -22.52 11.54 -6.92
CA SER A 172 -21.87 11.73 -5.61
C SER A 172 -21.62 10.44 -4.81
N TYR A 173 -21.99 9.28 -5.38
CA TYR A 173 -21.77 7.97 -4.78
C TYR A 173 -20.84 7.12 -5.66
N ASP A 174 -19.86 6.50 -5.02
CA ASP A 174 -18.98 5.54 -5.67
C ASP A 174 -19.77 4.30 -6.14
N TRP A 175 -19.36 3.76 -7.28
CA TRP A 175 -19.95 2.56 -7.86
C TRP A 175 -19.64 1.34 -6.97
N ILE A 176 -20.68 0.67 -6.49
CA ILE A 176 -20.54 -0.50 -5.62
C ILE A 176 -20.40 -1.75 -6.49
N SER A 177 -19.30 -2.50 -6.33
CA SER A 177 -19.12 -3.79 -7.00
C SER A 177 -19.90 -4.88 -6.28
N VAL A 178 -20.90 -5.45 -6.95
CA VAL A 178 -21.69 -6.59 -6.48
C VAL A 178 -21.21 -7.86 -7.17
N ASN A 179 -20.75 -8.81 -6.36
CA ASN A 179 -20.49 -10.19 -6.73
C ASN A 179 -21.50 -11.06 -6.01
N SER A 180 -22.43 -11.64 -6.76
CA SER A 180 -23.44 -12.50 -6.15
C SER A 180 -23.07 -13.98 -6.23
N SER A 181 -23.34 -14.69 -5.14
CA SER A 181 -23.16 -16.13 -5.03
C SER A 181 -24.36 -16.93 -5.58
N GLY A 182 -25.45 -16.26 -5.97
CA GLY A 182 -26.68 -16.88 -6.46
C GLY A 182 -26.58 -17.59 -7.82
N LEU A 183 -27.74 -17.92 -8.37
CA LEU A 183 -27.93 -18.49 -9.70
C LEU A 183 -28.09 -17.37 -10.74
N LEU A 184 -29.09 -16.50 -10.55
CA LEU A 184 -29.38 -15.36 -11.41
C LEU A 184 -29.64 -14.10 -10.57
N LEU A 185 -29.28 -12.94 -11.13
CA LEU A 185 -29.68 -11.61 -10.69
C LEU A 185 -30.58 -10.99 -11.76
N MET A 186 -31.67 -10.37 -11.32
CA MET A 186 -32.56 -9.62 -12.20
C MET A 186 -32.72 -8.20 -11.71
N PHE A 187 -32.55 -7.27 -12.64
CA PHE A 187 -32.85 -5.87 -12.43
C PHE A 187 -34.09 -5.52 -13.24
N PRO A 188 -35.12 -4.94 -12.60
CA PRO A 188 -36.34 -4.53 -13.28
C PRO A 188 -36.11 -3.37 -14.26
N LEU A 189 -35.03 -2.61 -14.10
CA LEU A 189 -34.60 -1.51 -14.97
C LEU A 189 -33.10 -1.63 -15.24
N ALA A 190 -32.70 -1.68 -16.51
CA ALA A 190 -31.30 -1.72 -16.92
C ALA A 190 -30.67 -0.31 -16.99
N THR A 191 -30.78 0.45 -15.89
CA THR A 191 -30.23 1.82 -15.75
C THR A 191 -29.32 1.92 -14.54
N GLY A 192 -28.18 2.60 -14.66
CA GLY A 192 -27.28 2.81 -13.52
C GLY A 192 -26.45 1.58 -13.16
N ILE A 193 -26.17 0.73 -14.15
CA ILE A 193 -25.45 -0.53 -14.01
C ILE A 193 -24.24 -0.52 -14.93
N LYS A 194 -23.10 -0.97 -14.42
CA LYS A 194 -21.86 -1.17 -15.18
C LYS A 194 -21.51 -2.66 -15.19
N ILE A 195 -21.19 -3.18 -16.36
CA ILE A 195 -20.79 -4.57 -16.53
C ILE A 195 -19.41 -4.65 -17.18
N LYS A 196 -18.77 -5.81 -17.07
CA LYS A 196 -17.58 -6.12 -17.85
C LYS A 196 -17.97 -6.88 -19.10
N PRO A 197 -17.46 -6.51 -20.28
CA PRO A 197 -17.71 -7.30 -21.48
C PRO A 197 -17.08 -8.69 -21.33
N ALA A 198 -17.75 -9.70 -21.90
CA ALA A 198 -17.26 -11.08 -21.95
C ALA A 198 -16.15 -11.27 -23.01
N THR A 199 -15.15 -10.38 -23.02
CA THR A 199 -14.00 -10.45 -23.94
C THR A 199 -12.77 -10.91 -23.16
N SER A 200 -12.03 -11.85 -23.74
CA SER A 200 -10.80 -12.43 -23.17
C SER A 200 -9.58 -11.50 -23.27
N SER A 201 -9.70 -10.37 -23.97
CA SER A 201 -8.69 -9.33 -24.10
C SER A 201 -8.58 -8.49 -22.82
N VAL A 202 -7.36 -8.42 -22.26
CA VAL A 202 -7.06 -7.63 -21.06
C VAL A 202 -7.28 -6.12 -21.30
N GLU A 203 -7.14 -5.66 -22.55
CA GLU A 203 -7.33 -4.26 -22.95
C GLU A 203 -8.81 -3.84 -22.99
N ASP A 204 -9.74 -4.78 -23.20
CA ASP A 204 -11.19 -4.51 -23.24
C ASP A 204 -11.89 -4.70 -21.88
N ASN A 205 -11.14 -5.02 -20.81
CA ASN A 205 -11.68 -5.24 -19.45
C ASN A 205 -12.03 -3.92 -18.75
N VAL A 206 -12.67 -3.02 -19.49
CA VAL A 206 -13.17 -1.72 -19.05
C VAL A 206 -14.64 -1.86 -18.70
N TRP A 207 -15.07 -1.18 -17.64
CA TRP A 207 -16.46 -1.13 -17.23
C TRP A 207 -17.32 -0.40 -18.27
N ILE A 208 -18.36 -1.07 -18.77
CA ILE A 208 -19.33 -0.51 -19.72
C ILE A 208 -20.62 -0.19 -18.99
N THR A 209 -21.07 1.05 -19.04
CA THR A 209 -22.36 1.49 -18.51
C THR A 209 -23.51 1.05 -19.40
N ILE A 210 -24.55 0.46 -18.82
CA ILE A 210 -25.81 0.10 -19.47
C ILE A 210 -26.84 1.18 -19.14
N ASN A 211 -27.50 1.70 -20.18
CA ASN A 211 -28.60 2.65 -20.04
C ASN A 211 -29.71 2.30 -21.03
N GLU A 212 -30.40 1.20 -20.76
CA GLU A 212 -31.53 0.71 -21.56
C GLU A 212 -32.79 0.69 -20.68
N PRO A 213 -33.49 1.84 -20.53
CA PRO A 213 -34.57 1.99 -19.56
C PRO A 213 -35.80 1.15 -19.87
N ASP A 214 -35.93 0.63 -21.10
CA ASP A 214 -37.08 -0.16 -21.57
C ASP A 214 -36.87 -1.69 -21.41
N CYS A 215 -35.75 -2.11 -20.84
CA CYS A 215 -35.38 -3.52 -20.72
C CYS A 215 -35.17 -3.95 -19.26
N LEU A 216 -35.49 -5.22 -18.99
CA LEU A 216 -35.02 -5.93 -17.80
C LEU A 216 -33.58 -6.40 -18.05
N LEU A 217 -32.73 -6.35 -17.04
CA LEU A 217 -31.39 -6.94 -17.09
C LEU A 217 -31.41 -8.27 -16.35
N VAL A 218 -30.90 -9.32 -16.99
CA VAL A 218 -30.63 -10.60 -16.35
C VAL A 218 -29.13 -10.85 -16.39
N HIS A 219 -28.56 -11.21 -15.24
CA HIS A 219 -27.15 -11.50 -15.09
C HIS A 219 -26.97 -12.82 -14.32
N THR A 220 -26.02 -13.64 -14.73
CA THR A 220 -25.73 -14.91 -14.08
C THR A 220 -24.79 -14.76 -12.89
N ALA A 221 -24.92 -15.61 -11.89
CA ALA A 221 -24.08 -15.57 -10.69
C ALA A 221 -23.25 -16.85 -10.47
N ALA A 222 -22.41 -16.81 -9.44
CA ALA A 222 -21.33 -17.77 -9.25
C ALA A 222 -21.81 -19.22 -9.06
N SER A 223 -23.00 -19.45 -8.48
CA SER A 223 -23.52 -20.82 -8.34
C SER A 223 -23.87 -21.45 -9.68
N LEU A 224 -24.36 -20.66 -10.65
CA LEU A 224 -24.62 -21.17 -12.00
C LEU A 224 -23.32 -21.52 -12.72
N GLN A 225 -22.27 -20.71 -12.54
CA GLN A 225 -20.92 -21.04 -13.04
C GLN A 225 -20.42 -22.37 -12.47
N LYS A 226 -20.57 -22.61 -11.15
CA LYS A 226 -20.19 -23.89 -10.52
C LYS A 226 -20.99 -25.06 -11.09
N LEU A 227 -22.30 -24.90 -11.31
CA LEU A 227 -23.17 -25.91 -11.92
C LEU A 227 -22.77 -26.23 -13.37
N SER A 228 -22.34 -25.23 -14.13
CA SER A 228 -21.97 -25.38 -15.54
C SER A 228 -20.65 -26.14 -15.78
N ASN A 229 -19.90 -26.49 -14.72
CA ASN A 229 -18.58 -27.12 -14.81
C ASN A 229 -17.60 -26.43 -15.79
N GLY A 230 -17.64 -25.09 -15.84
CA GLY A 230 -16.72 -24.28 -16.65
C GLY A 230 -17.19 -24.01 -18.09
N LEU A 231 -18.40 -24.42 -18.47
CA LEU A 231 -19.03 -24.01 -19.74
C LEU A 231 -19.48 -22.54 -19.74
N HIS A 232 -19.73 -22.00 -18.56
CA HIS A 232 -20.19 -20.63 -18.35
C HIS A 232 -19.27 -19.92 -17.35
N THR A 233 -19.09 -18.61 -17.54
CA THR A 233 -18.33 -17.73 -16.64
C THR A 233 -19.16 -16.49 -16.33
N THR A 234 -19.05 -15.97 -15.10
CA THR A 234 -19.73 -14.75 -14.65
C THR A 234 -18.72 -13.68 -14.25
N THR A 235 -19.07 -12.42 -14.42
CA THR A 235 -18.26 -11.24 -14.07
C THR A 235 -18.93 -10.37 -12.99
N PRO A 236 -18.15 -9.61 -12.20
CA PRO A 236 -18.73 -8.65 -11.25
C PRO A 236 -19.57 -7.58 -11.95
N ILE A 237 -20.65 -7.14 -11.29
CA ILE A 237 -21.44 -5.96 -11.71
C ILE A 237 -21.10 -4.77 -10.81
N GLN A 238 -21.15 -3.56 -11.36
CA GLN A 238 -21.10 -2.32 -10.60
C GLN A 238 -22.45 -1.62 -10.64
N ILE A 239 -22.91 -1.14 -9.48
CA ILE A 239 -24.21 -0.52 -9.29
C ILE A 239 -24.01 0.91 -8.76
N ASN A 240 -24.74 1.88 -9.31
CA ASN A 240 -24.81 3.23 -8.73
C ASN A 240 -25.93 3.28 -7.67
N PRO A 241 -25.61 3.38 -6.37
CA PRO A 241 -26.63 3.42 -5.33
C PRO A 241 -27.48 4.70 -5.35
N GLY A 242 -26.98 5.81 -5.93
CA GLY A 242 -27.71 7.07 -6.03
C GLY A 242 -28.98 6.99 -6.88
N LEU A 243 -29.09 6.00 -7.77
CA LEU A 243 -30.27 5.79 -8.61
C LEU A 243 -31.33 4.89 -7.94
N CYS A 244 -31.15 4.53 -6.67
CA CYS A 244 -31.98 3.61 -5.88
C CYS A 244 -32.30 2.29 -6.62
N PRO A 245 -31.26 1.53 -7.03
CA PRO A 245 -31.44 0.27 -7.73
C PRO A 245 -32.16 -0.77 -6.87
N ILE A 246 -32.95 -1.60 -7.54
CA ILE A 246 -33.66 -2.74 -6.97
C ILE A 246 -33.24 -3.96 -7.77
N TYR A 247 -32.92 -5.07 -7.10
CA TYR A 247 -32.69 -6.32 -7.78
C TYR A 247 -33.18 -7.50 -6.96
N LEU A 248 -33.51 -8.58 -7.67
CA LEU A 248 -33.86 -9.86 -7.10
C LEU A 248 -32.79 -10.88 -7.49
N THR A 249 -32.26 -11.60 -6.52
CA THR A 249 -31.35 -12.72 -6.77
C THR A 249 -32.04 -14.03 -6.42
N THR A 250 -31.84 -15.05 -7.26
CA THR A 250 -32.31 -16.41 -7.01
C THR A 250 -31.17 -17.27 -6.49
N TYR A 251 -31.44 -18.11 -5.51
CA TYR A 251 -30.49 -19.03 -4.90
C TYR A 251 -31.02 -20.46 -4.95
N LYS A 252 -30.08 -21.40 -4.83
CA LYS A 252 -30.38 -22.75 -4.35
C LYS A 252 -30.97 -22.68 -2.93
N PRO A 253 -31.73 -23.71 -2.51
CA PRO A 253 -32.37 -23.68 -1.20
C PRO A 253 -31.29 -23.54 -0.10
N PHE A 254 -31.50 -22.66 0.87
CA PHE A 254 -30.51 -22.44 1.95
C PHE A 254 -30.33 -23.65 2.88
N SER A 255 -31.18 -24.68 2.71
CA SER A 255 -30.97 -26.01 3.30
C SER A 255 -29.67 -26.67 2.82
N ASP A 256 -29.17 -26.30 1.63
CA ASP A 256 -27.87 -26.74 1.15
C ASP A 256 -26.74 -25.99 1.91
N PRO A 257 -25.86 -26.71 2.64
CA PRO A 257 -24.85 -26.07 3.48
C PRO A 257 -23.80 -25.29 2.67
N ILE A 258 -23.58 -25.69 1.41
CA ILE A 258 -22.66 -25.01 0.49
C ILE A 258 -23.25 -23.67 0.05
N ALA A 259 -24.54 -23.64 -0.28
CA ALA A 259 -25.24 -22.42 -0.72
C ALA A 259 -25.31 -21.41 0.42
N MET A 260 -25.65 -21.85 1.64
CA MET A 260 -25.69 -20.97 2.81
C MET A 260 -24.32 -20.39 3.15
N LYS A 261 -23.24 -21.18 3.08
CA LYS A 261 -21.88 -20.71 3.32
C LYS A 261 -21.46 -19.65 2.30
N ASP A 262 -21.72 -19.90 1.02
CA ASP A 262 -21.40 -18.95 -0.06
C ASP A 262 -22.22 -17.65 0.09
N PHE A 263 -23.49 -17.75 0.51
CA PHE A 263 -24.36 -16.61 0.79
C PHE A 263 -23.86 -15.76 1.98
N ILE A 264 -23.50 -16.38 3.10
CA ILE A 264 -22.92 -15.66 4.25
C ILE A 264 -21.64 -14.95 3.84
N GLN A 265 -20.79 -15.61 3.06
CA GLN A 265 -19.56 -15.01 2.54
C GLN A 265 -19.85 -13.81 1.64
N GLU A 266 -20.88 -13.86 0.79
CA GLU A 266 -21.35 -12.73 -0.01
C GLU A 266 -21.79 -11.56 0.88
N GLN A 267 -22.64 -11.81 1.87
CA GLN A 267 -23.17 -10.77 2.76
C GLN A 267 -22.07 -10.06 3.55
N ILE A 268 -21.09 -10.82 4.05
CA ILE A 268 -19.94 -10.24 4.78
C ILE A 268 -19.06 -9.39 3.86
N GLN A 269 -18.88 -9.79 2.61
CA GLN A 269 -18.07 -9.04 1.64
C GLN A 269 -18.75 -7.76 1.17
N GLN A 270 -20.07 -7.80 0.97
CA GLN A 270 -20.86 -6.62 0.57
C GLN A 270 -21.06 -5.65 1.74
N TYR A 271 -21.25 -6.17 2.95
CA TYR A 271 -21.53 -5.38 4.16
C TYR A 271 -20.59 -5.75 5.33
N PRO A 272 -19.35 -5.21 5.35
CA PRO A 272 -18.36 -5.52 6.39
C PRO A 272 -18.82 -5.22 7.82
N TYR A 273 -19.66 -4.19 8.00
CA TYR A 273 -20.23 -3.84 9.31
C TYR A 273 -21.02 -5.00 9.93
N ILE A 274 -21.80 -5.73 9.12
CA ILE A 274 -22.59 -6.88 9.56
C ILE A 274 -21.65 -8.01 10.00
N GLY A 275 -20.60 -8.26 9.21
CA GLY A 275 -19.56 -9.22 9.56
C GLY A 275 -18.90 -8.90 10.91
N SER A 276 -18.56 -7.63 11.15
CA SER A 276 -17.93 -7.22 12.42
C SER A 276 -18.84 -7.33 13.64
N LYS A 277 -20.16 -7.30 13.45
CA LYS A 277 -21.14 -7.28 14.55
C LYS A 277 -21.70 -8.66 14.87
N PHE A 278 -21.97 -9.47 13.85
CA PHE A 278 -22.68 -10.74 13.98
C PHE A 278 -21.84 -11.97 13.64
N TYR A 279 -20.92 -11.87 12.67
CA TYR A 279 -20.12 -12.98 12.15
C TYR A 279 -18.61 -12.69 12.21
N VAL A 280 -18.12 -12.40 13.41
CA VAL A 280 -16.73 -11.94 13.62
C VAL A 280 -15.72 -12.99 13.16
N ARG A 281 -16.00 -14.27 13.43
CA ARG A 281 -15.10 -15.38 13.07
C ARG A 281 -14.99 -15.51 11.56
N GLU A 282 -16.12 -15.55 10.86
CA GLU A 282 -16.19 -15.69 9.40
C GLU A 282 -15.61 -14.46 8.70
N ALA A 283 -15.88 -13.26 9.23
CA ALA A 283 -15.32 -12.01 8.70
C ALA A 283 -13.80 -11.97 8.81
N ASN A 284 -13.24 -12.32 9.97
CA ASN A 284 -11.79 -12.38 10.15
C ASN A 284 -11.15 -13.45 9.27
N LYS A 285 -11.80 -14.62 9.14
CA LYS A 285 -11.34 -15.68 8.22
C LYS A 285 -11.31 -15.22 6.76
N LEU A 286 -12.34 -14.51 6.31
CA LEU A 286 -12.39 -13.96 4.95
C LEU A 286 -11.34 -12.87 4.74
N LYS A 287 -11.15 -11.97 5.72
CA LYS A 287 -10.11 -10.95 5.68
C LYS A 287 -8.72 -11.59 5.60
N LEU A 288 -8.43 -12.57 6.45
CA LEU A 288 -7.17 -13.31 6.46
C LEU A 288 -6.94 -14.07 5.14
N SER A 289 -7.95 -14.76 4.63
CA SER A 289 -7.86 -15.45 3.33
C SER A 289 -7.55 -14.49 2.17
N LYS A 290 -8.16 -13.30 2.18
CA LYS A 290 -7.88 -12.24 1.21
C LYS A 290 -6.44 -11.74 1.36
N GLU A 291 -6.00 -11.44 2.58
CA GLU A 291 -4.62 -11.00 2.85
C GLU A 291 -3.59 -12.05 2.39
N VAL A 292 -3.80 -13.34 2.68
CA VAL A 292 -2.90 -14.41 2.23
C VAL A 292 -2.84 -14.49 0.70
N LYS A 293 -3.99 -14.42 0.00
CA LYS A 293 -4.02 -14.39 -1.47
C LYS A 293 -3.28 -13.18 -2.04
N ASP A 294 -3.43 -12.02 -1.41
CA ASP A 294 -2.74 -10.80 -1.82
C ASP A 294 -1.23 -10.92 -1.58
N LEU A 295 -0.78 -11.54 -0.47
CA LEU A 295 0.63 -11.83 -0.23
C LEU A 295 1.21 -12.86 -1.20
N ILE A 296 0.43 -13.86 -1.64
CA ILE A 296 0.85 -14.81 -2.69
C ILE A 296 1.05 -14.08 -4.03
N LYS A 297 0.12 -13.21 -4.42
CA LYS A 297 0.27 -12.37 -5.62
C LYS A 297 1.47 -11.43 -5.50
N LEU A 298 1.67 -10.83 -4.32
CA LEU A 298 2.81 -9.98 -4.00
C LEU A 298 4.13 -10.76 -4.15
N PHE A 299 4.22 -11.96 -3.58
CA PHE A 299 5.40 -12.81 -3.68
C PHE A 299 5.74 -13.17 -5.13
N ASN A 300 4.74 -13.54 -5.93
CA ASN A 300 4.92 -13.83 -7.36
C ASN A 300 5.43 -12.62 -8.15
N SER A 301 4.93 -11.42 -7.82
CA SER A 301 5.38 -10.16 -8.42
C SER A 301 6.79 -9.79 -7.98
N CYS A 302 7.12 -9.96 -6.69
CA CYS A 302 8.46 -9.77 -6.12
C CYS A 302 9.50 -10.67 -6.80
N GLU A 303 9.23 -11.98 -6.94
CA GLU A 303 10.14 -12.90 -7.62
C GLU A 303 10.34 -12.50 -9.10
N THR A 304 9.31 -11.98 -9.76
CA THR A 304 9.41 -11.49 -11.14
C THR A 304 10.31 -10.25 -11.21
N ILE A 305 10.11 -9.26 -10.34
CA ILE A 305 10.96 -8.06 -10.26
C ILE A 305 12.40 -8.41 -9.90
N LEU A 306 12.61 -9.29 -8.93
CA LEU A 306 13.95 -9.74 -8.53
C LEU A 306 14.63 -10.51 -9.65
N SER A 307 13.89 -11.31 -10.43
CA SER A 307 14.42 -11.99 -11.61
C SER A 307 14.84 -10.99 -12.68
N LEU A 308 14.01 -9.98 -12.98
CA LEU A 308 14.33 -8.89 -13.91
C LEU A 308 15.57 -8.13 -13.43
N TYR A 309 15.65 -7.79 -12.15
CA TYR A 309 16.81 -7.15 -11.55
C TYR A 309 18.07 -8.01 -11.69
N SER A 310 17.97 -9.32 -11.44
CA SER A 310 19.10 -10.23 -11.57
C SER A 310 19.62 -10.34 -13.01
N ILE A 311 18.74 -10.24 -14.01
CA ILE A 311 19.09 -10.23 -15.43
C ILE A 311 19.71 -8.88 -15.83
N GLN A 312 19.20 -7.78 -15.28
CA GLN A 312 19.64 -6.42 -15.59
C GLN A 312 20.94 -6.03 -14.88
N LYS A 313 21.44 -6.83 -13.93
CA LYS A 313 22.60 -6.46 -13.12
C LYS A 313 23.89 -6.41 -13.96
N PRO A 314 24.60 -5.27 -14.04
CA PRO A 314 25.92 -5.23 -14.66
C PRO A 314 26.94 -6.01 -13.84
N VAL A 315 27.89 -6.65 -14.53
CA VAL A 315 28.90 -7.58 -13.98
C VAL A 315 29.81 -6.94 -12.92
N ASN A 316 29.92 -5.61 -12.90
CA ASN A 316 30.74 -4.86 -11.96
C ASN A 316 29.84 -4.15 -10.95
N GLY A 317 30.02 -4.52 -9.68
CA GLY A 317 28.99 -4.41 -8.66
C GLY A 317 28.61 -3.00 -8.23
N GLU A 318 27.33 -2.87 -7.91
CA GLU A 318 26.81 -2.08 -6.82
C GLU A 318 25.45 -2.67 -6.40
N GLY A 319 25.22 -2.78 -5.10
CA GLY A 319 23.90 -3.01 -4.52
C GLY A 319 23.26 -4.39 -4.73
N ASN A 320 23.02 -5.09 -3.64
CA ASN A 320 21.79 -5.87 -3.55
C ASN A 320 20.60 -4.87 -3.64
N PRO A 321 19.44 -5.25 -4.21
CA PRO A 321 18.36 -4.31 -4.46
C PRO A 321 17.76 -3.80 -3.14
N SER A 322 17.75 -2.48 -2.97
CA SER A 322 17.05 -1.81 -1.88
C SER A 322 15.54 -1.96 -2.04
N ILE A 323 14.87 -2.40 -0.98
CA ILE A 323 13.41 -2.62 -0.96
C ILE A 323 12.67 -1.31 -1.18
N THR A 324 13.09 -0.27 -0.47
CA THR A 324 12.45 1.06 -0.43
C THR A 324 12.55 1.80 -1.76
N LYS A 325 13.76 1.89 -2.34
CA LYS A 325 14.02 2.74 -3.51
C LYS A 325 13.72 2.05 -4.85
N TYR A 326 13.85 0.72 -4.94
CA TYR A 326 13.75 0.01 -6.23
C TYR A 326 12.54 -0.94 -6.30
N ILE A 327 12.39 -1.81 -5.29
CA ILE A 327 11.41 -2.89 -5.33
C ILE A 327 9.99 -2.36 -5.08
N LEU A 328 9.78 -1.53 -4.05
CA LEU A 328 8.45 -1.02 -3.70
C LEU A 328 7.80 -0.16 -4.80
N PRO A 329 8.51 0.79 -5.46
CA PRO A 329 7.91 1.56 -6.55
C PRO A 329 7.51 0.68 -7.74
N GLN A 330 8.32 -0.31 -8.10
CA GLN A 330 8.00 -1.24 -9.19
C GLN A 330 6.84 -2.18 -8.81
N LEU A 331 6.80 -2.66 -7.56
CA LEU A 331 5.69 -3.44 -7.04
C LEU A 331 4.38 -2.67 -7.06
N ASN A 332 4.39 -1.41 -6.63
CA ASN A 332 3.20 -0.54 -6.65
C ASN A 332 2.70 -0.28 -8.08
N ARG A 333 3.57 -0.32 -9.10
CA ARG A 333 3.15 -0.24 -10.50
C ARG A 333 2.54 -1.55 -11.00
N MET A 334 3.09 -2.69 -10.60
CA MET A 334 2.64 -4.00 -11.05
C MET A 334 1.36 -4.47 -10.35
N VAL A 335 1.24 -4.20 -9.04
CA VAL A 335 0.06 -4.53 -8.25
C VAL A 335 -0.82 -3.28 -8.19
N GLN A 336 -1.59 -3.05 -9.25
CA GLN A 336 -2.60 -1.99 -9.26
C GLN A 336 -3.66 -2.30 -8.20
N GLY A 337 -3.85 -1.41 -7.22
CA GLY A 337 -4.86 -1.57 -6.16
C GLY A 337 -4.43 -0.95 -4.82
N ASN A 338 -3.58 -1.66 -4.06
CA ASN A 338 -3.22 -1.26 -2.70
C ASN A 338 -1.78 -0.72 -2.63
N LYS A 339 -1.57 0.37 -1.89
CA LYS A 339 -0.22 0.90 -1.61
C LYS A 339 0.57 -0.14 -0.80
N ILE A 340 1.53 -0.79 -1.43
CA ILE A 340 2.44 -1.75 -0.80
C ILE A 340 3.44 -0.97 0.04
N THR A 341 3.41 -1.21 1.35
CA THR A 341 4.35 -0.65 2.32
C THR A 341 5.42 -1.68 2.71
N ILE A 342 6.51 -1.23 3.34
CA ILE A 342 7.53 -2.14 3.89
C ILE A 342 6.90 -3.16 4.85
N GLN A 343 5.88 -2.76 5.61
CA GLN A 343 5.16 -3.66 6.52
C GLN A 343 4.48 -4.81 5.77
N THR A 344 3.83 -4.55 4.63
CA THR A 344 3.23 -5.60 3.80
C THR A 344 4.29 -6.56 3.23
N PHE A 345 5.47 -6.05 2.89
CA PHE A 345 6.61 -6.88 2.48
C PHE A 345 7.10 -7.78 3.63
N LEU A 346 7.19 -7.23 4.85
CA LEU A 346 7.59 -7.99 6.04
C LEU A 346 6.53 -9.02 6.46
N LYS A 347 5.23 -8.80 6.20
CA LYS A 347 4.19 -9.82 6.40
C LYS A 347 4.46 -11.10 5.58
N MET A 348 5.08 -11.01 4.38
CA MET A 348 5.49 -12.20 3.62
C MET A 348 6.57 -13.03 4.34
N MET A 349 7.48 -12.36 5.06
CA MET A 349 8.53 -13.04 5.84
C MET A 349 7.97 -13.78 7.05
N THR A 350 6.82 -13.35 7.58
CA THR A 350 6.10 -14.08 8.63
C THR A 350 5.60 -15.44 8.13
N LEU A 351 5.06 -15.50 6.90
CA LEU A 351 4.59 -16.76 6.29
C LEU A 351 5.72 -17.70 5.93
N TRP A 352 6.85 -17.15 5.45
CA TRP A 352 8.04 -17.94 5.16
C TRP A 352 9.32 -17.21 5.60
N PRO A 353 9.86 -17.54 6.79
CA PRO A 353 11.06 -16.87 7.33
C PRO A 353 12.33 -17.04 6.51
N HIS A 354 12.36 -17.99 5.57
CA HIS A 354 13.50 -18.26 4.68
C HIS A 354 13.27 -17.75 3.25
N CYS A 355 12.25 -16.93 3.04
CA CYS A 355 11.88 -16.38 1.75
C CYS A 355 12.98 -15.49 1.16
N TYR A 356 13.44 -14.49 1.92
CA TYR A 356 14.52 -13.58 1.53
C TYR A 356 15.53 -13.39 2.66
N GLU A 357 16.79 -13.22 2.31
CA GLU A 357 17.82 -12.75 3.25
C GLU A 357 17.79 -11.22 3.22
N LEU A 358 17.50 -10.60 4.36
CA LEU A 358 17.42 -9.15 4.50
C LEU A 358 18.66 -8.64 5.23
N ASP A 359 19.41 -7.76 4.58
CA ASP A 359 20.53 -7.03 5.17
C ASP A 359 20.19 -5.52 5.19
N TYR A 360 20.85 -4.77 6.06
CA TYR A 360 20.83 -3.31 5.98
C TYR A 360 21.84 -2.86 4.92
N SER A 361 21.48 -1.86 4.11
CA SER A 361 22.41 -1.26 3.16
C SER A 361 23.64 -0.72 3.90
N LEU A 362 24.82 -0.97 3.34
CA LEU A 362 26.07 -0.36 3.83
C LEU A 362 26.16 1.14 3.48
N VAL A 363 25.33 1.61 2.54
CA VAL A 363 25.35 2.98 2.01
C VAL A 363 24.28 3.87 2.68
N ASP A 364 23.14 3.29 3.04
CA ASP A 364 22.04 3.98 3.71
C ASP A 364 21.61 3.16 4.94
N GLU A 365 21.93 3.64 6.15
CA GLU A 365 21.76 2.86 7.40
C GLU A 365 20.31 2.44 7.72
N ASP A 366 19.32 3.01 7.04
CA ASP A 366 17.89 2.71 7.20
C ASP A 366 17.24 1.96 6.02
N ASP A 367 17.97 1.70 4.93
CA ASP A 367 17.43 0.96 3.80
C ASP A 367 17.62 -0.55 3.96
N LEU A 368 16.52 -1.29 3.90
CA LEU A 368 16.53 -2.75 3.85
C LEU A 368 16.83 -3.22 2.44
N VAL A 369 17.73 -4.19 2.33
CA VAL A 369 18.27 -4.70 1.09
C VAL A 369 18.06 -6.21 1.01
N ILE A 370 17.53 -6.69 -0.11
CA ILE A 370 17.34 -8.14 -0.33
C ILE A 370 18.65 -8.74 -0.85
N VAL A 371 19.30 -9.57 -0.05
CA VAL A 371 20.34 -10.45 -0.58
C VAL A 371 19.64 -11.55 -1.38
N VAL A 372 19.82 -11.51 -2.70
CA VAL A 372 19.34 -12.62 -3.55
C VAL A 372 20.05 -13.88 -3.07
N PRO A 373 19.32 -14.90 -2.57
CA PRO A 373 19.95 -16.10 -2.05
C PRO A 373 20.80 -16.73 -3.16
N LYS A 374 22.09 -16.94 -2.91
CA LYS A 374 22.94 -17.69 -3.83
C LYS A 374 22.29 -19.07 -4.01
N ARG A 375 21.93 -19.44 -5.23
CA ARG A 375 21.27 -20.72 -5.51
C ARG A 375 22.16 -21.84 -5.00
N ASN A 376 21.75 -22.50 -3.92
CA ASN A 376 22.30 -23.80 -3.55
C ASN A 376 21.76 -24.81 -4.57
N ASN A 377 22.62 -25.29 -5.47
CA ASN A 377 22.24 -26.20 -6.55
C ASN A 377 21.51 -27.45 -6.05
N LEU A 378 21.83 -27.94 -4.84
CA LEU A 378 21.10 -29.05 -4.20
C LEU A 378 19.66 -28.68 -3.83
N ILE A 379 19.42 -27.49 -3.29
CA ILE A 379 18.07 -27.04 -2.89
C ILE A 379 17.23 -26.75 -4.13
N SER A 380 17.84 -26.28 -5.22
CA SER A 380 17.18 -26.10 -6.52
C SER A 380 16.76 -27.43 -7.19
N MET A 381 17.39 -28.55 -6.84
CA MET A 381 17.08 -29.87 -7.38
C MET A 381 16.13 -30.69 -6.49
N VAL A 382 16.15 -30.45 -5.17
CA VAL A 382 15.35 -31.18 -4.17
C VAL A 382 14.05 -30.46 -3.81
N ASN A 383 14.01 -29.12 -3.95
CA ASN A 383 12.83 -28.34 -3.60
C ASN A 383 11.97 -28.07 -4.84
N GLU A 384 10.66 -28.25 -4.70
CA GLU A 384 9.69 -27.73 -5.66
C GLU A 384 9.91 -26.21 -5.85
N SER A 385 9.43 -25.67 -6.99
CA SER A 385 9.50 -24.23 -7.30
C SER A 385 9.23 -23.36 -6.06
N ARG A 386 10.07 -22.33 -5.82
CA ARG A 386 9.92 -21.38 -4.68
C ARG A 386 8.51 -20.82 -4.54
N LYS A 387 7.79 -20.69 -5.65
CA LYS A 387 6.37 -20.28 -5.70
C LYS A 387 5.46 -21.31 -5.03
N LEU A 388 5.67 -22.59 -5.33
CA LEU A 388 4.90 -23.68 -4.75
C LEU A 388 5.21 -23.87 -3.26
N THR A 389 6.47 -23.73 -2.84
CA THR A 389 6.85 -23.82 -1.43
C THR A 389 6.25 -22.69 -0.61
N PHE A 390 6.27 -21.46 -1.15
CA PHE A 390 5.60 -20.33 -0.51
C PHE A 390 4.08 -20.56 -0.41
N TYR A 391 3.45 -21.05 -1.49
CA TYR A 391 2.04 -21.40 -1.49
C TYR A 391 1.69 -22.45 -0.42
N LYS A 392 2.46 -23.55 -0.35
CA LYS A 392 2.27 -24.61 0.66
C LYS A 392 2.40 -24.07 2.09
N ASN A 393 3.42 -23.26 2.37
CA ASN A 393 3.61 -22.66 3.70
C ASN A 393 2.51 -21.66 4.04
N ALA A 394 2.06 -20.85 3.07
CA ALA A 394 0.98 -19.89 3.26
C ALA A 394 -0.37 -20.58 3.52
N MET A 395 -0.67 -21.66 2.79
CA MET A 395 -1.88 -22.46 3.00
C MET A 395 -1.82 -23.21 4.34
N LYS A 396 -0.67 -23.79 4.69
CA LYS A 396 -0.48 -24.42 6.01
C LYS A 396 -0.66 -23.41 7.15
N TRP A 397 -0.09 -22.22 7.01
CA TRP A 397 -0.28 -21.15 8.00
C TRP A 397 -1.75 -20.77 8.15
N LEU A 398 -2.51 -20.71 7.05
CA LEU A 398 -3.95 -20.46 7.08
C LEU A 398 -4.72 -21.62 7.74
N GLU A 399 -4.36 -22.88 7.45
CA GLU A 399 -4.95 -24.07 8.08
C GLU A 399 -4.70 -24.12 9.58
N ASP A 400 -3.47 -23.83 10.02
CA ASP A 400 -3.09 -23.79 11.43
C ASP A 400 -3.95 -22.75 12.19
N HIS A 401 -4.15 -21.55 11.62
CA HIS A 401 -4.97 -20.49 12.22
C HIS A 401 -6.49 -20.69 12.05
N ASP A 402 -6.90 -21.52 11.09
CA ASP A 402 -8.30 -21.96 10.93
C ASP A 402 -8.68 -23.01 11.98
N SER A 403 -7.71 -23.81 12.44
CA SER A 403 -7.89 -24.90 13.42
C SER A 403 -7.83 -24.47 14.89
N ASP A 404 -7.37 -23.25 15.17
CA ASP A 404 -7.36 -22.69 16.52
C ASP A 404 -8.79 -22.31 16.95
N ASP A 405 -9.48 -23.25 17.60
CA ASP A 405 -10.85 -23.09 18.15
C ASP A 405 -10.95 -22.13 19.35
N THR A 406 -9.91 -21.36 19.67
CA THR A 406 -9.85 -20.45 20.83
C THR A 406 -10.59 -19.11 20.63
N GLY A 407 -11.38 -18.98 19.57
CA GLY A 407 -12.42 -17.95 19.44
C GLY A 407 -11.96 -16.57 18.98
N ASN A 408 -10.66 -16.30 18.85
CA ASN A 408 -10.13 -15.05 18.29
C ASN A 408 -9.19 -15.32 17.12
N ILE A 409 -9.77 -15.53 15.93
CA ILE A 409 -9.01 -15.52 14.68
C ILE A 409 -8.41 -14.12 14.52
N ILE A 410 -7.08 -14.05 14.40
CA ILE A 410 -6.36 -12.79 14.21
C ILE A 410 -6.83 -12.14 12.91
N ALA A 411 -7.24 -10.87 12.97
CA ALA A 411 -7.79 -10.16 11.81
C ALA A 411 -6.74 -9.77 10.76
N GLU A 412 -5.44 -9.76 11.12
CA GLU A 412 -4.34 -9.40 10.23
C GLU A 412 -3.08 -10.23 10.49
N ILE A 413 -2.33 -10.51 9.43
CA ILE A 413 -1.04 -11.21 9.54
C ILE A 413 -0.05 -10.30 10.28
N PRO A 414 0.60 -10.77 11.36
CA PRO A 414 1.54 -9.96 12.11
C PRO A 414 2.77 -9.61 11.26
N VAL A 415 3.25 -8.38 11.42
CA VAL A 415 4.45 -7.90 10.73
C VAL A 415 5.68 -8.59 11.31
N PHE A 416 6.53 -9.14 10.45
CA PHE A 416 7.79 -9.74 10.87
C PHE A 416 8.70 -8.70 11.53
N GLN A 417 8.97 -8.86 12.83
CA GLN A 417 9.84 -7.93 13.57
C GLN A 417 11.32 -8.21 13.27
N LEU A 418 11.93 -7.35 12.46
CA LEU A 418 13.38 -7.29 12.33
C LEU A 418 13.96 -6.62 13.59
N ARG A 419 14.53 -7.41 14.50
CA ARG A 419 15.26 -6.84 15.64
C ARG A 419 16.55 -6.17 15.14
N LYS A 420 16.60 -4.84 15.13
CA LYS A 420 17.90 -4.11 15.17
C LYS A 420 18.60 -4.56 16.46
N ARG A 421 19.89 -4.90 16.36
CA ARG A 421 20.68 -5.51 17.43
C ARG A 421 20.72 -4.60 18.66
N GLN A 422 19.86 -4.84 19.65
CA GLN A 422 20.14 -4.37 21.01
C GLN A 422 21.28 -5.22 21.57
N ILE A 423 22.30 -4.56 22.09
CA ILE A 423 23.37 -5.20 22.84
C ILE A 423 22.69 -5.86 24.04
N PRO A 424 22.82 -7.18 24.24
CA PRO A 424 22.18 -7.83 25.37
C PRO A 424 22.83 -7.34 26.65
N VAL A 425 22.09 -6.58 27.45
CA VAL A 425 22.31 -6.55 28.89
C VAL A 425 21.84 -7.91 29.39
N GLN A 426 22.73 -8.62 30.09
CA GLN A 426 22.43 -9.94 30.64
C GLN A 426 21.42 -9.79 31.76
N ASP A 427 20.14 -10.05 31.49
CA ASP A 427 19.21 -10.51 32.52
C ASP A 427 18.79 -11.93 32.18
N THR A 428 19.34 -12.86 32.96
CA THR A 428 18.98 -14.27 32.95
C THR A 428 17.58 -14.44 33.51
N THR A 429 16.60 -14.70 32.64
CA THR A 429 15.50 -15.69 32.80
C THR A 429 14.42 -15.39 31.78
N THR A 430 14.38 -16.17 30.69
CA THR A 430 13.18 -16.63 29.95
C THR A 430 13.61 -17.28 28.63
N ASN A 431 12.98 -18.41 28.31
CA ASN A 431 13.34 -19.32 27.22
C ASN A 431 13.34 -18.65 25.82
N PRO A 432 14.34 -18.89 24.96
CA PRO A 432 14.31 -18.38 23.59
C PRO A 432 13.69 -19.40 22.63
N LEU A 433 12.52 -19.07 22.07
CA LEU A 433 12.07 -19.63 20.79
C LEU A 433 12.99 -19.14 19.65
N MET A 434 13.33 -20.08 18.76
CA MET A 434 14.21 -20.00 17.57
C MET A 434 14.64 -18.59 17.13
N GLN A 435 15.89 -18.22 17.41
CA GLN A 435 16.56 -17.04 16.86
C GLN A 435 17.77 -17.48 16.01
N ARG A 436 17.73 -17.14 14.71
CA ARG A 436 18.78 -17.49 13.73
C ARG A 436 20.02 -16.60 13.97
N LYS A 437 21.13 -17.21 14.38
CA LYS A 437 22.45 -16.57 14.43
C LYS A 437 23.07 -16.60 13.03
N LEU A 438 23.15 -15.46 12.35
CA LEU A 438 23.98 -15.29 11.16
C LEU A 438 25.07 -14.27 11.49
N ALA A 439 26.32 -14.72 11.55
CA ALA A 439 27.48 -13.87 11.76
C ALA A 439 28.53 -14.20 10.70
N VAL A 440 28.91 -13.21 9.89
CA VAL A 440 30.19 -13.19 9.17
C VAL A 440 31.19 -12.44 10.07
N PRO A 441 32.41 -12.96 10.29
CA PRO A 441 33.36 -12.33 11.20
C PRO A 441 33.99 -11.10 10.54
N PHE A 442 33.63 -9.91 11.01
CA PHE A 442 34.44 -8.71 10.78
C PHE A 442 35.75 -8.85 11.57
N LYS A 443 36.90 -8.96 10.88
CA LYS A 443 38.22 -8.81 11.49
C LYS A 443 38.35 -7.38 12.00
N LYS A 444 38.12 -7.18 13.30
CA LYS A 444 38.39 -5.91 13.99
C LYS A 444 39.91 -5.69 14.06
N GLY A 445 40.40 -4.67 13.36
CA GLY A 445 41.62 -3.99 13.75
C GLY A 445 41.46 -3.48 15.18
N LYS A 446 42.50 -3.67 15.99
CA LYS A 446 42.54 -3.25 17.40
C LYS A 446 42.34 -1.74 17.49
N TYR A 447 41.17 -1.30 17.94
CA TYR A 447 40.98 0.04 18.47
C TYR A 447 40.86 -0.07 19.98
N LEU A 448 41.80 0.59 20.66
CA LEU A 448 41.81 0.73 22.11
C LEU A 448 40.52 1.43 22.55
N ASN A 449 39.83 0.82 23.50
CA ASN A 449 38.81 1.47 24.30
C ASN A 449 39.43 2.64 25.07
N ASN A 450 39.11 3.86 24.67
CA ASN A 450 39.06 5.00 25.58
C ASN A 450 37.66 5.60 25.50
N SER A 451 36.80 5.10 26.38
CA SER A 451 35.52 5.73 26.73
C SER A 451 35.82 6.89 27.67
N MET A 452 35.94 8.10 27.12
CA MET A 452 35.43 9.37 27.68
C MET A 452 35.85 10.53 26.77
N ASN A 453 34.93 11.46 26.52
CA ASN A 453 35.09 12.70 25.73
C ASN A 453 35.25 12.54 24.20
N ASN A 454 34.13 12.34 23.50
CA ASN A 454 34.00 12.71 22.09
C ASN A 454 32.74 13.57 21.90
N ASN A 455 32.77 14.80 22.43
CA ASN A 455 32.11 15.88 21.72
C ASN A 455 33.01 16.17 20.53
N ASN A 456 32.67 15.62 19.37
CA ASN A 456 33.27 16.00 18.10
C ASN A 456 33.26 17.54 18.03
N ASN A 457 34.39 18.14 17.65
CA ASN A 457 34.59 19.58 17.50
C ASN A 457 33.70 20.18 16.39
N ASN A 458 32.39 20.02 16.52
CA ASN A 458 31.41 20.77 15.76
C ASN A 458 31.37 22.16 16.38
N THR A 459 31.91 23.15 15.69
CA THR A 459 31.79 24.57 16.02
C THR A 459 30.37 25.10 15.77
N HIS A 460 29.36 24.28 16.05
CA HIS A 460 27.98 24.73 16.14
C HIS A 460 27.80 25.29 17.54
N ASP A 461 27.88 26.61 17.68
CA ASP A 461 27.41 27.34 18.85
C ASP A 461 25.88 27.25 18.91
N SER A 462 25.35 26.09 19.29
CA SER A 462 23.91 25.86 19.43
C SER A 462 23.36 26.39 20.77
N LYS A 463 24.14 27.21 21.48
CA LYS A 463 23.76 27.84 22.74
C LYS A 463 24.31 29.27 22.81
N LEU A 464 23.41 30.24 22.71
CA LEU A 464 23.46 31.51 23.46
C LEU A 464 24.37 32.68 23.00
N SER A 465 24.98 32.70 21.81
CA SER A 465 25.77 33.88 21.37
C SER A 465 24.97 34.97 20.61
N TYR A 466 23.86 34.62 19.92
CA TYR A 466 23.00 35.60 19.24
C TYR A 466 21.73 35.99 20.01
N PHE A 467 21.44 35.33 21.15
CA PHE A 467 20.25 35.60 21.94
C PHE A 467 20.59 36.32 23.24
N LYS A 468 20.34 37.63 23.21
CA LYS A 468 20.30 38.57 24.34
C LYS A 468 21.64 38.74 25.06
N PHE A 469 22.13 39.98 25.05
CA PHE A 469 22.94 40.47 26.16
C PHE A 469 22.15 40.28 27.46
N LYS A 470 22.29 39.11 28.10
CA LYS A 470 22.06 39.01 29.54
C LYS A 470 23.25 39.69 30.19
N GLU A 471 23.23 41.03 30.17
CA GLU A 471 24.02 41.76 31.14
C GLU A 471 23.62 41.24 32.52
N LYS A 472 24.62 40.86 33.31
CA LYS A 472 24.38 40.33 34.65
C LYS A 472 23.67 41.41 35.47
N PRO A 473 22.65 41.06 36.25
CA PRO A 473 21.98 42.04 37.08
C PRO A 473 22.97 42.45 38.19
N PHE A 474 23.40 43.72 38.14
CA PHE A 474 24.22 44.44 39.11
C PHE A 474 25.74 44.18 39.10
N ASP A 475 26.47 45.17 38.56
CA ASP A 475 27.90 45.39 38.82
C ASP A 475 28.09 46.80 39.40
N THR A 476 28.95 46.94 40.41
CA THR A 476 29.40 48.25 40.92
C THR A 476 30.52 48.83 40.04
N GLN A 477 30.65 50.16 39.98
CA GLN A 477 31.65 50.85 39.14
C GLN A 477 33.10 50.40 39.45
N GLU A 478 33.43 50.14 40.71
CA GLU A 478 34.75 49.66 41.12
C GLU A 478 35.03 48.22 40.65
N ASN A 479 34.01 47.34 40.69
CA ASN A 479 34.12 45.97 40.17
C ASN A 479 34.30 45.95 38.65
N LEU A 480 33.67 46.88 37.91
CA LEU A 480 33.90 47.05 36.47
C LEU A 480 35.35 47.48 36.20
N LEU A 481 35.89 48.42 36.97
CA LEU A 481 37.25 48.91 36.79
C LEU A 481 38.29 47.82 37.11
N GLN A 482 38.06 47.02 38.15
CA GLN A 482 38.87 45.83 38.43
C GLN A 482 38.79 44.78 37.31
N ARG A 483 37.60 44.53 36.74
CA ARG A 483 37.48 43.63 35.58
C ARG A 483 38.16 44.16 34.33
N ILE A 484 38.17 45.47 34.10
CA ILE A 484 38.90 46.06 32.97
C ILE A 484 40.40 45.85 33.15
N LYS A 485 40.93 46.09 34.36
CA LYS A 485 42.34 45.79 34.68
C LYS A 485 42.66 44.30 34.53
N MET A 486 41.78 43.41 34.96
CA MET A 486 41.95 41.96 34.75
C MET A 486 41.83 41.58 33.27
N LYS A 487 40.94 42.22 32.51
CA LYS A 487 40.77 42.00 31.07
C LYS A 487 42.01 42.43 30.29
N GLU A 488 42.68 43.50 30.69
CA GLU A 488 43.95 43.92 30.09
C GLU A 488 45.03 42.85 30.30
N ASN A 489 45.15 42.31 31.52
CA ASN A 489 46.05 41.20 31.81
C ASN A 489 45.66 39.90 31.06
N SER A 490 44.36 39.61 30.96
CA SER A 490 43.86 38.46 30.19
C SER A 490 44.07 38.64 28.70
N ALA A 491 43.99 39.87 28.16
CA ALA A 491 44.19 40.15 26.74
C ALA A 491 45.63 39.87 26.32
N LEU A 492 46.63 40.19 27.16
CA LEU A 492 48.02 39.82 26.90
C LEU A 492 48.18 38.29 26.82
N TRP A 493 47.58 37.57 27.77
CA TRP A 493 47.62 36.10 27.77
C TRP A 493 46.86 35.47 26.59
N GLU A 494 45.71 36.04 26.21
CA GLU A 494 44.94 35.58 25.04
C GLU A 494 45.68 35.82 23.74
N ARG A 495 46.38 36.95 23.61
CA ARG A 495 47.27 37.24 22.47
C ARG A 495 48.40 36.22 22.40
N ASP A 496 49.10 35.96 23.51
CA ASP A 496 50.15 34.94 23.55
C ASP A 496 49.62 33.53 23.23
N LYS A 497 48.38 33.24 23.63
CA LYS A 497 47.70 31.99 23.29
C LYS A 497 47.36 31.93 21.80
N GLN A 498 46.87 33.02 21.20
CA GLN A 498 46.62 33.13 19.76
C GLN A 498 47.92 32.95 18.98
N ASP A 499 49.02 33.59 19.42
CA ASP A 499 50.35 33.44 18.82
C ASP A 499 50.80 31.96 18.84
N LYS A 500 50.62 31.26 19.96
CA LYS A 500 50.93 29.81 20.06
C LYS A 500 50.05 28.93 19.17
N ILE A 501 48.76 29.27 19.03
CA ILE A 501 47.84 28.55 18.13
C ILE A 501 48.26 28.76 16.68
N TYR A 502 48.61 30.01 16.33
CA TYR A 502 49.13 30.37 15.02
C TYR A 502 50.44 29.63 14.72
N ASP A 503 51.35 29.52 15.67
CA ASP A 503 52.56 28.71 15.53
C ASP A 503 52.27 27.22 15.31
N LYS A 504 51.27 26.67 16.01
CA LYS A 504 50.83 25.27 15.82
C LYS A 504 50.18 25.06 14.45
N PHE A 505 49.48 26.06 13.94
CA PHE A 505 48.94 26.07 12.60
C PHE A 505 50.06 26.09 11.56
N LEU A 506 51.01 27.02 11.68
CA LEU A 506 52.16 27.15 10.79
C LEU A 506 53.01 25.87 10.74
N THR A 507 53.27 25.23 11.89
CA THR A 507 54.02 23.96 11.94
C THR A 507 53.29 22.81 11.23
N THR A 508 51.96 22.73 11.37
CA THR A 508 51.15 21.74 10.64
C THR A 508 51.20 22.01 9.12
N LYS A 509 51.13 23.27 8.71
CA LYS A 509 51.24 23.69 7.31
C LYS A 509 52.64 23.48 6.73
N THR A 510 53.68 23.70 7.52
CA THR A 510 55.08 23.46 7.14
C THR A 510 55.27 22.02 6.65
N ARG A 511 54.63 21.04 7.30
CA ARG A 511 54.67 19.64 6.87
C ARG A 511 53.97 19.40 5.52
N GLN A 512 52.85 20.07 5.26
CA GLN A 512 52.13 19.98 3.99
C GLN A 512 52.93 20.62 2.85
N VAL A 513 53.48 21.81 3.10
CA VAL A 513 54.37 22.51 2.15
C VAL A 513 55.61 21.68 1.84
N LEU A 514 56.22 21.05 2.84
CA LEU A 514 57.36 20.16 2.60
C LEU A 514 57.01 18.99 1.66
N ASN A 515 55.82 18.41 1.77
CA ASN A 515 55.38 17.36 0.85
C ASN A 515 55.21 17.89 -0.59
N ILE A 516 54.73 19.13 -0.74
CA ILE A 516 54.65 19.79 -2.05
C ILE A 516 56.08 20.02 -2.60
N LEU A 517 57.00 20.54 -1.78
CA LEU A 517 58.38 20.77 -2.21
C LEU A 517 59.13 19.48 -2.58
N LYS A 518 58.82 18.35 -1.92
CA LYS A 518 59.36 17.02 -2.30
C LYS A 518 58.97 16.58 -3.71
N SER A 519 57.83 17.04 -4.22
CA SER A 519 57.35 16.69 -5.55
C SER A 519 58.04 17.46 -6.68
N LEU A 520 58.81 18.51 -6.36
CA LEU A 520 59.51 19.36 -7.31
C LEU A 520 60.87 18.80 -7.70
N HIS A 521 61.35 19.22 -8.87
CA HIS A 521 62.67 18.82 -9.37
C HIS A 521 63.79 19.36 -8.48
N VAL A 522 64.76 18.47 -8.17
CA VAL A 522 65.92 18.76 -7.34
C VAL A 522 66.92 19.63 -8.12
N ALA A 523 67.61 20.54 -7.41
CA ALA A 523 68.71 21.38 -7.90
C ALA A 523 68.37 22.57 -8.82
N GLU A 524 67.08 22.86 -9.08
CA GLU A 524 66.65 24.07 -9.79
C GLU A 524 66.50 25.29 -8.84
N PRO A 525 66.78 26.52 -9.32
CA PRO A 525 66.55 27.75 -8.55
C PRO A 525 65.09 28.19 -8.65
N TYR A 526 64.37 28.21 -7.53
CA TYR A 526 62.97 28.66 -7.49
C TYR A 526 62.86 30.03 -6.80
N THR A 527 62.14 30.96 -7.43
CA THR A 527 61.89 32.29 -6.84
C THR A 527 60.82 32.23 -5.75
N VAL A 528 60.87 33.15 -4.78
CA VAL A 528 59.85 33.26 -3.71
C VAL A 528 58.45 33.40 -4.31
N THR A 529 58.29 34.23 -5.34
CA THR A 529 56.98 34.50 -5.95
C THR A 529 56.40 33.24 -6.59
N MET A 530 57.20 32.47 -7.33
CA MET A 530 56.77 31.24 -7.97
C MET A 530 56.39 30.16 -6.94
N LEU A 531 57.21 30.00 -5.89
CA LEU A 531 56.93 29.02 -4.84
C LEU A 531 55.69 29.39 -4.03
N THR A 532 55.55 30.66 -3.62
CA THR A 532 54.40 31.12 -2.84
C THR A 532 53.10 30.99 -3.62
N THR A 533 53.08 31.35 -4.91
CA THR A 533 51.87 31.17 -5.74
C THR A 533 51.52 29.70 -5.92
N MET A 534 52.51 28.84 -6.17
CA MET A 534 52.28 27.41 -6.36
C MET A 534 51.82 26.71 -5.08
N ILE A 535 52.38 27.09 -3.92
CA ILE A 535 51.96 26.59 -2.61
C ILE A 535 50.52 26.99 -2.33
N VAL A 536 50.17 28.25 -2.58
CA VAL A 536 48.81 28.75 -2.38
C VAL A 536 47.85 27.99 -3.30
N ASP A 537 48.14 27.87 -4.60
CA ASP A 537 47.28 27.18 -5.57
C ASP A 537 47.08 25.70 -5.20
N SER A 538 48.15 25.01 -4.83
CA SER A 538 48.10 23.59 -4.41
C SER A 538 47.31 23.36 -3.13
N LEU A 539 47.22 24.36 -2.25
CA LEU A 539 46.51 24.28 -0.97
C LEU A 539 45.15 25.01 -0.99
N TYR A 540 44.82 25.69 -2.09
CA TYR A 540 43.58 26.46 -2.25
C TYR A 540 42.36 25.54 -2.38
N ASP A 541 42.50 24.42 -3.09
CA ASP A 541 41.42 23.45 -3.31
C ASP A 541 41.17 22.53 -2.07
N GLY A 542 41.98 22.68 -1.02
CA GLY A 542 41.81 21.96 0.24
C GLY A 542 40.89 22.69 1.23
N ASN A 543 40.29 21.94 2.17
CA ASN A 543 39.45 22.47 3.25
C ASN A 543 40.15 23.45 4.23
N ASN A 544 41.40 23.86 3.96
CA ASN A 544 42.19 24.75 4.81
C ASN A 544 43.14 25.59 3.93
N PRO A 545 42.67 26.73 3.38
CA PRO A 545 43.47 27.57 2.49
C PRO A 545 44.61 28.28 3.23
N ILE A 546 45.63 28.74 2.49
CA ILE A 546 46.79 29.48 3.03
C ILE A 546 46.99 30.81 2.27
N GLY A 547 47.41 31.86 2.97
CA GLY A 547 47.73 33.15 2.36
C GLY A 547 49.17 33.23 1.82
N LEU A 548 49.42 34.16 0.87
CA LEU A 548 50.76 34.37 0.29
C LEU A 548 51.83 34.73 1.34
N LYS A 549 51.49 35.60 2.30
CA LYS A 549 52.41 35.98 3.39
C LYS A 549 52.72 34.81 4.33
N GLU A 550 51.76 33.92 4.54
CA GLU A 550 51.95 32.73 5.38
C GLU A 550 52.79 31.67 4.66
N ALA A 551 52.65 31.56 3.34
CA ALA A 551 53.51 30.72 2.53
C ALA A 551 54.97 31.21 2.58
N GLU A 552 55.20 32.54 2.53
CA GLU A 552 56.54 33.11 2.68
C GLU A 552 57.14 32.84 4.07
N THR A 553 56.38 33.04 5.15
CA THR A 553 56.88 32.78 6.51
C THR A 553 57.19 31.30 6.74
N ILE A 554 56.44 30.39 6.12
CA ILE A 554 56.73 28.95 6.16
C ILE A 554 58.02 28.63 5.41
N LEU A 555 58.25 29.23 4.24
CA LEU A 555 59.48 29.03 3.47
C LEU A 555 60.71 29.53 4.24
N ASP A 556 60.62 30.71 4.87
CA ASP A 556 61.70 31.25 5.70
C ASP A 556 61.95 30.35 6.93
N ARG A 557 60.89 29.84 7.59
CA ARG A 557 61.01 28.88 8.70
C ARG A 557 61.62 27.55 8.27
N LEU A 558 61.34 27.09 7.05
CA LEU A 558 61.94 25.86 6.49
C LEU A 558 63.44 26.01 6.24
N VAL A 559 63.89 27.18 5.79
CA VAL A 559 65.33 27.49 5.63
C VAL A 559 66.03 27.52 6.99
N GLU A 560 65.41 28.12 8.02
CA GLU A 560 65.97 28.12 9.37
C GLU A 560 66.06 26.70 9.97
N GLN A 561 65.08 25.84 9.69
CA GLN A 561 65.02 24.48 10.23
C GLN A 561 65.90 23.47 9.47
N ARG A 562 66.19 23.70 8.17
CA ARG A 562 66.94 22.76 7.33
C ARG A 562 68.09 23.45 6.60
N SER A 563 69.30 23.00 6.90
CA SER A 563 70.53 23.42 6.20
C SER A 563 70.64 22.94 4.74
N ASP A 564 69.75 22.03 4.31
CA ASP A 564 69.73 21.51 2.94
C ASP A 564 69.16 22.50 1.90
N ILE A 565 68.39 23.50 2.36
CA ILE A 565 67.76 24.53 1.53
C ILE A 565 68.61 25.80 1.64
N LYS A 566 69.22 26.21 0.52
CA LYS A 566 70.00 27.45 0.46
C LYS A 566 69.10 28.60 0.00
N LEU A 567 69.12 29.68 0.77
CA LEU A 567 68.54 30.96 0.40
C LEU A 567 69.63 31.82 -0.26
N LEU A 568 69.40 32.22 -1.51
CA LEU A 568 70.25 33.15 -2.23
C LEU A 568 69.50 34.47 -2.39
N ASN A 569 69.97 35.52 -1.71
CA ASN A 569 69.43 36.87 -1.89
C ASN A 569 70.15 37.51 -3.08
N THR A 570 69.40 37.85 -4.11
CA THR A 570 69.92 38.58 -5.28
C THR A 570 69.98 40.08 -4.96
N THR A 571 70.83 40.83 -5.67
CA THR A 571 71.04 42.29 -5.47
C THR A 571 69.76 43.13 -5.54
N ASP A 572 68.72 42.63 -6.21
CA ASP A 572 67.42 43.30 -6.38
C ASP A 572 66.39 42.91 -5.29
N GLY A 573 66.80 42.21 -4.22
CA GLY A 573 65.92 41.83 -3.12
C GLY A 573 65.06 40.57 -3.36
N LEU A 574 65.22 39.92 -4.52
CA LEU A 574 64.61 38.63 -4.82
C LEU A 574 65.33 37.50 -4.07
N LYS A 575 64.62 36.83 -3.17
CA LYS A 575 65.11 35.60 -2.56
C LYS A 575 64.85 34.41 -3.50
N VAL A 576 65.85 33.54 -3.63
CA VAL A 576 65.79 32.32 -4.44
C VAL A 576 66.11 31.13 -3.55
N TYR A 577 65.25 30.11 -3.58
CA TYR A 577 65.42 28.88 -2.83
C TYR A 577 65.98 27.78 -3.74
N ARG A 578 67.01 27.07 -3.27
CA ARG A 578 67.60 25.93 -3.97
C ARG A 578 67.98 24.82 -2.98
N TRP A 579 67.62 23.58 -3.28
CA TRP A 579 68.05 22.41 -2.50
C TRP A 579 68.82 21.41 -3.36
N GLU A 580 69.93 20.89 -2.83
CA GLU A 580 70.89 20.04 -3.55
C GLU A 580 70.60 18.54 -3.39
N LYS A 581 69.76 18.15 -2.42
CA LYS A 581 69.36 16.77 -2.15
C LYS A 581 67.85 16.63 -2.17
N PRO A 582 67.29 15.46 -2.54
CA PRO A 582 65.85 15.21 -2.42
C PRO A 582 65.41 15.41 -0.96
N LEU A 583 64.37 16.23 -0.77
CA LEU A 583 63.88 16.71 0.53
C LEU A 583 63.10 15.67 1.34
#